data_AF-A0A0A0V2H0-F1
#
_entry.id   AF-A0A0A0V2H0-F1
#
_cell.length_a   1.000
_cell.length_b   1.000
_cell.length_c   1.000
_cell.angle_alpha   90.00
_cell.angle_beta   90.00
_cell.angle_gamma   90.00
#
_symmetry.space_group_name_H-M   'P 1'
#
loop_
_entity.id
_entity.type
_entity.pdbx_description
1 polymer ?
#
loop_
_entity_poly.entity_id
_entity_poly.type
_entity_poly.pdbx_seq_one_letter_code
_entity_poly.pdbx_strand_id
1 'polypeptide(L)'
;MVREKVRISTRTLQWKCVESRADSKRLYYGRFILSPLMKGQADTIGIAMRRALLGEIEGTCITRAKSKKIPHEFSTITGIQESIHEILMNLKEIVLRSNLYGTHDASICVKGPGCVTAQDIILPPSVEIIDNTQHIASLREPIDLHIGLEIERNRGYCMKPPKNFQDGSYSIDAVFMPVRNANHSVHSYGNGNEKQEILFLEIWTNGSLTPKEALHEASRNLIDLFIPFLHAEEENFHLEKNQHKITLPLFAFHDRLAKLRKNQKEIALKSIFIDQLELAPKIYNCLKRSNIHTLWDLLKNSQEDLMKIEHFRIEDVKHIFGILKIEKHFTINLPKNKF
;
A
#
# COMPACT_ATOMS: atom_id res chain seq x y z
N MET A 1 -2.43 -45.58 34.37
CA MET A 1 -2.11 -44.77 33.18
C MET A 1 -2.21 -43.30 33.54
N VAL A 2 -1.08 -42.70 33.93
CA VAL A 2 -0.97 -41.29 34.29
C VAL A 2 -1.02 -40.48 32.99
N ARG A 3 -2.07 -39.67 32.81
CA ARG A 3 -2.14 -38.69 31.73
C ARG A 3 -1.08 -37.63 32.01
N GLU A 4 0.02 -37.66 31.26
CA GLU A 4 0.98 -36.56 31.20
C GLU A 4 0.23 -35.30 30.76
N LYS A 5 0.07 -34.37 31.71
CA LYS A 5 -0.31 -33.00 31.45
C LYS A 5 0.80 -32.39 30.60
N VAL A 6 0.61 -32.37 29.28
CA VAL A 6 1.42 -31.56 28.37
C VAL A 6 1.31 -30.11 28.85
N ARG A 7 2.35 -29.65 29.55
CA ARG A 7 2.52 -28.23 29.89
C ARG A 7 2.85 -27.51 28.58
N ILE A 8 1.82 -27.07 27.86
CA ILE A 8 1.98 -26.14 26.75
C ILE A 8 2.52 -24.85 27.36
N SER A 9 3.84 -24.65 27.27
CA SER A 9 4.50 -23.40 27.63
C SER A 9 4.01 -22.32 26.68
N THR A 10 2.96 -21.58 27.05
CA THR A 10 2.46 -20.40 26.35
C THR A 10 3.43 -19.22 26.54
N ARG A 11 4.66 -19.35 26.02
CA ARG A 11 5.54 -18.19 25.87
C ARG A 11 5.04 -17.39 24.67
N THR A 12 4.44 -16.23 24.94
CA THR A 12 4.02 -15.29 23.90
C THR A 12 5.23 -14.85 23.09
N LEU A 13 5.15 -15.00 21.77
CA LEU A 13 6.14 -14.55 20.81
C LEU A 13 6.30 -13.03 20.93
N GLN A 14 7.51 -12.54 21.22
CA GLN A 14 7.78 -11.12 21.37
C GLN A 14 8.81 -10.68 20.33
N TRP A 15 8.54 -9.53 19.72
CA TRP A 15 9.52 -8.84 18.89
C TRP A 15 9.95 -7.53 19.56
N LYS A 16 11.22 -7.17 19.38
CA LYS A 16 11.79 -5.92 19.90
C LYS A 16 12.74 -5.32 18.87
N CYS A 17 12.76 -3.99 18.79
CA CYS A 17 13.81 -3.27 18.09
C CYS A 17 15.02 -3.19 19.02
N VAL A 18 16.14 -3.75 18.57
CA VAL A 18 17.42 -3.72 19.30
C VAL A 18 18.14 -2.41 19.03
N GLU A 19 18.11 -2.03 17.77
CA GLU A 19 18.90 -0.93 17.25
C GLU A 19 18.17 -0.29 16.09
N SER A 20 18.17 1.04 16.07
CA SER A 20 17.73 1.83 14.93
C SER A 20 18.70 2.99 14.79
N ARG A 21 19.27 3.13 13.59
CA ARG A 21 20.24 4.17 13.26
C ARG A 21 19.83 4.85 11.97
N ALA A 22 20.03 6.15 11.89
CA ALA A 22 19.90 6.92 10.66
C ALA A 22 21.30 7.42 10.28
N ASP A 23 21.99 6.67 9.43
CA ASP A 23 23.38 6.99 9.06
C ASP A 23 23.42 8.19 8.10
N SER A 24 22.39 8.33 7.26
CA SER A 24 22.19 9.51 6.39
C SER A 24 20.71 9.69 6.08
N LYS A 25 20.33 10.80 5.44
CA LYS A 25 18.96 11.02 4.95
C LYS A 25 18.47 9.88 4.04
N ARG A 26 19.39 9.18 3.36
CA ARG A 26 19.11 8.09 2.42
C ARG A 26 19.45 6.69 2.92
N LEU A 27 19.85 6.55 4.18
CA LEU A 27 20.25 5.24 4.72
C LEU A 27 19.80 5.12 6.17
N TYR A 28 18.69 4.42 6.37
CA TYR A 28 18.21 4.04 7.69
C TYR A 28 18.44 2.56 7.91
N TYR A 29 18.97 2.23 9.08
CA TYR A 29 19.23 0.87 9.54
C TYR A 29 18.33 0.53 10.72
N GLY A 30 17.82 -0.69 10.74
CA GLY A 30 17.06 -1.23 11.86
C GLY A 30 17.38 -2.70 12.10
N ARG A 31 17.66 -3.05 13.35
CA ARG A 31 17.84 -4.43 13.82
C ARG A 31 16.72 -4.83 14.76
N PHE A 32 16.07 -5.93 14.45
CA PHE A 32 14.93 -6.46 15.18
C PHE A 32 15.21 -7.88 15.66
N ILE A 33 14.69 -8.22 16.83
CA ILE A 33 14.73 -9.57 17.40
C ILE A 33 13.31 -10.13 17.46
N LEU A 34 13.18 -11.42 17.15
CA LEU A 34 11.99 -12.21 17.40
C LEU A 34 12.33 -13.47 18.22
N SER A 35 11.70 -13.63 19.37
CA SER A 35 11.91 -14.78 20.27
C SER A 35 10.71 -14.98 21.23
N PRO A 36 10.54 -16.18 21.81
CA PRO A 36 11.23 -17.45 21.49
C PRO A 36 10.61 -18.14 20.27
N LEU A 37 11.45 -18.77 19.45
CA LEU A 37 11.03 -19.58 18.29
C LEU A 37 11.42 -21.06 18.52
N MET A 38 10.64 -21.97 17.95
CA MET A 38 11.02 -23.38 17.87
C MET A 38 12.03 -23.59 16.74
N LYS A 39 12.79 -24.68 16.82
CA LYS A 39 13.80 -25.03 15.82
C LYS A 39 13.22 -25.01 14.39
N GLY A 40 13.84 -24.24 13.48
CA GLY A 40 13.45 -24.08 12.07
C GLY A 40 12.36 -23.03 11.80
N GLN A 41 11.68 -22.52 12.82
CA GLN A 41 10.73 -21.42 12.63
C GLN A 41 11.45 -20.11 12.30
N ALA A 42 12.65 -19.90 12.86
CA ALA A 42 13.42 -18.68 12.62
C ALA A 42 13.84 -18.55 11.16
N ASP A 43 14.31 -19.63 10.53
CA ASP A 43 14.66 -19.64 9.10
C ASP A 43 13.42 -19.40 8.23
N THR A 44 12.31 -20.07 8.55
CA THR A 44 11.06 -19.93 7.79
C THR A 44 10.59 -18.47 7.78
N ILE A 45 10.54 -17.84 8.95
CA ILE A 45 10.14 -16.43 9.10
C ILE A 45 11.20 -15.51 8.46
N GLY A 46 12.48 -15.77 8.69
CA GLY A 46 13.58 -14.95 8.17
C GLY A 46 13.61 -14.89 6.64
N ILE A 47 13.49 -16.04 5.98
CA ILE A 47 13.44 -16.14 4.51
C ILE A 47 12.19 -15.46 3.97
N ALA A 48 11.01 -15.73 4.55
CA ALA A 48 9.76 -15.12 4.12
C ALA A 48 9.79 -13.59 4.27
N MET A 49 10.24 -13.09 5.41
CA MET A 49 10.37 -11.66 5.68
C MET A 49 11.38 -11.00 4.74
N ARG A 50 12.54 -11.63 4.51
CA ARG A 50 13.54 -11.09 3.57
C ARG A 50 12.97 -10.95 2.15
N ARG A 51 12.20 -11.95 1.69
CA ARG A 51 11.54 -11.90 0.37
C ARG A 51 10.48 -10.80 0.31
N ALA A 52 9.65 -10.69 1.33
CA ALA A 52 8.60 -9.67 1.38
C ALA A 52 9.18 -8.25 1.45
N LEU A 53 10.21 -8.03 2.28
CA LEU A 53 10.88 -6.72 2.41
C LEU A 53 11.50 -6.24 1.10
N LEU A 54 12.11 -7.14 0.31
CA LEU A 54 12.78 -6.77 -0.93
C LEU A 54 11.83 -6.72 -2.14
N GLY A 55 10.76 -7.50 -2.15
CA GLY A 55 9.90 -7.67 -3.33
C GLY A 55 8.54 -6.99 -3.26
N GLU A 56 7.90 -7.01 -2.08
CA GLU A 56 6.47 -6.70 -1.95
C GLU A 56 6.19 -5.29 -1.41
N ILE A 57 7.21 -4.59 -0.93
CA ILE A 57 7.03 -3.23 -0.40
C ILE A 57 6.85 -2.25 -1.54
N GLU A 58 5.88 -1.36 -1.38
CA GLU A 58 5.58 -0.31 -2.34
C GLU A 58 6.55 0.86 -2.21
N GLY A 59 7.09 1.30 -3.33
CA GLY A 59 7.92 2.50 -3.44
C GLY A 59 7.24 3.56 -4.29
N THR A 60 7.63 4.81 -4.08
CA THR A 60 7.24 5.95 -4.93
C THR A 60 8.46 6.44 -5.69
N CYS A 61 8.36 6.58 -7.00
CA CYS A 61 9.43 7.13 -7.83
C CYS A 61 8.89 7.86 -9.07
N ILE A 62 9.79 8.59 -9.73
CA ILE A 62 9.50 9.29 -10.99
C ILE A 62 9.59 8.26 -12.12
N THR A 63 8.52 8.13 -12.90
CA THR A 63 8.47 7.14 -13.99
C THR A 63 8.56 7.76 -15.37
N ARG A 64 8.20 9.03 -15.52
CA ARG A 64 8.28 9.75 -16.79
C ARG A 64 8.72 11.19 -16.59
N ALA A 65 9.40 11.70 -17.60
CA ALA A 65 9.73 13.11 -17.73
C ALA A 65 9.32 13.61 -19.12
N LYS A 66 8.61 14.72 -19.21
CA LYS A 66 8.15 15.36 -20.44
C LYS A 66 8.81 16.72 -20.59
N SER A 67 9.43 16.98 -21.73
CA SER A 67 9.97 18.31 -22.05
C SER A 67 9.64 18.70 -23.48
N LYS A 68 9.24 19.96 -23.69
CA LYS A 68 8.77 20.45 -25.00
C LYS A 68 9.88 20.69 -26.01
N LYS A 69 11.11 20.95 -25.57
CA LYS A 69 12.19 21.48 -26.42
C LYS A 69 13.18 20.41 -26.92
N ILE A 70 12.87 19.14 -26.74
CA ILE A 70 13.87 18.08 -26.82
C ILE A 70 13.50 17.01 -27.85
N PRO A 71 14.38 16.71 -28.83
CA PRO A 71 14.10 15.70 -29.85
C PRO A 71 14.36 14.26 -29.37
N HIS A 72 15.41 14.00 -28.59
CA HIS A 72 15.79 12.65 -28.15
C HIS A 72 16.57 12.63 -26.82
N GLU A 73 16.58 11.48 -26.14
CA GLU A 73 17.18 11.26 -24.79
C GLU A 73 18.69 11.56 -24.70
N PHE A 74 19.40 11.45 -25.82
CA PHE A 74 20.85 11.72 -25.90
C PHE A 74 21.20 13.14 -26.36
N SER A 75 20.21 14.04 -26.44
CA SER A 75 20.50 15.41 -26.86
C SER A 75 21.08 16.23 -25.72
N THR A 76 21.71 17.34 -26.08
CA THR A 76 22.15 18.36 -25.15
C THR A 76 21.31 19.61 -25.36
N ILE A 77 20.97 20.28 -24.27
CA ILE A 77 20.25 21.55 -24.32
C ILE A 77 21.30 22.65 -24.22
N THR A 78 21.37 23.53 -25.21
CA THR A 78 22.27 24.70 -25.16
C THR A 78 22.06 25.46 -23.86
N GLY A 79 23.14 25.80 -23.15
CA GLY A 79 23.13 26.52 -21.87
C GLY A 79 22.82 25.68 -20.62
N ILE A 80 22.64 24.35 -20.74
CA ILE A 80 22.68 23.39 -19.63
C ILE A 80 24.00 22.62 -19.70
N GLN A 81 24.60 22.33 -18.54
CA GLN A 81 25.86 21.59 -18.48
C GLN A 81 25.68 20.08 -18.76
N GLU A 82 24.64 19.48 -18.18
CA GLU A 82 24.36 18.05 -18.23
C GLU A 82 23.56 17.68 -19.49
N SER A 83 23.76 16.44 -19.95
CA SER A 83 22.92 15.84 -21.00
C SER A 83 21.56 15.43 -20.44
N ILE A 84 20.57 15.21 -21.30
CA ILE A 84 19.24 14.77 -20.85
C ILE A 84 19.30 13.40 -20.20
N HIS A 85 20.13 12.50 -20.72
CA HIS A 85 20.35 11.21 -20.10
C HIS A 85 20.88 11.35 -18.66
N GLU A 86 21.83 12.24 -18.42
CA GLU A 86 22.34 12.55 -17.08
C GLU A 86 21.23 13.13 -16.19
N ILE A 87 20.40 14.05 -16.72
CA ILE A 87 19.25 14.58 -15.98
C ILE A 87 18.27 13.46 -15.60
N LEU A 88 17.96 12.53 -16.52
CA LEU A 88 17.09 11.39 -16.24
C LEU A 88 17.69 10.46 -15.17
N MET A 89 19.01 10.23 -15.20
CA MET A 89 19.71 9.46 -14.15
C MET A 89 19.67 10.18 -12.80
N ASN A 90 19.88 11.49 -12.78
CA ASN A 90 19.80 12.30 -11.56
C ASN A 90 18.38 12.30 -10.98
N LEU A 91 17.35 12.38 -11.82
CA LEU A 91 15.95 12.28 -11.41
C LEU A 91 15.62 10.88 -10.84
N LYS A 92 16.23 9.82 -11.38
CA LYS A 92 16.07 8.44 -10.87
C LYS A 92 16.63 8.26 -9.46
N GLU A 93 17.65 9.03 -9.07
CA GLU A 93 18.24 8.97 -7.73
C GLU A 93 17.39 9.65 -6.64
N ILE A 94 16.40 10.45 -7.03
CA ILE A 94 15.55 11.18 -6.09
C ILE A 94 14.64 10.20 -5.36
N VAL A 95 14.72 10.22 -4.02
CA VAL A 95 13.87 9.40 -3.16
C VAL A 95 12.64 10.19 -2.74
N LEU A 96 11.47 9.67 -3.10
CA LEU A 96 10.16 10.25 -2.79
C LEU A 96 9.42 9.41 -1.75
N ARG A 97 8.60 10.07 -0.95
CA ARG A 97 7.62 9.44 -0.04
C ARG A 97 6.23 9.96 -0.41
N SER A 98 5.30 9.05 -0.67
CA SER A 98 3.90 9.38 -0.96
C SER A 98 3.00 8.33 -0.34
N ASN A 99 1.80 8.72 0.08
CA ASN A 99 0.76 7.80 0.54
C ASN A 99 -0.38 7.62 -0.47
N LEU A 100 -0.31 8.27 -1.63
CA LEU A 100 -1.35 8.20 -2.65
C LEU A 100 -1.07 7.11 -3.68
N TYR A 101 -2.16 6.47 -4.12
CA TYR A 101 -2.17 5.54 -5.24
C TYR A 101 -2.56 6.26 -6.53
N GLY A 102 -1.91 5.88 -7.63
CA GLY A 102 -2.14 6.46 -8.95
C GLY A 102 -0.94 7.24 -9.47
N THR A 103 -1.11 7.84 -10.63
CA THR A 103 -0.13 8.71 -11.26
C THR A 103 -0.39 10.15 -10.84
N HIS A 104 0.66 10.84 -10.41
CA HIS A 104 0.60 12.25 -10.03
C HIS A 104 1.60 13.06 -10.83
N ASP A 105 1.15 14.22 -11.30
CA ASP A 105 2.00 15.14 -12.03
C ASP A 105 2.79 16.02 -11.06
N ALA A 106 4.06 16.21 -11.38
CA ALA A 106 4.96 17.19 -10.78
C ALA A 106 5.65 17.97 -11.89
N SER A 107 6.28 19.10 -11.55
CA SER A 107 7.00 19.88 -12.55
C SER A 107 8.22 20.59 -11.99
N ILE A 108 9.20 20.82 -12.84
CA ILE A 108 10.38 21.65 -12.56
C ILE A 108 10.25 22.88 -13.44
N CYS A 109 10.24 24.06 -12.82
CA CYS A 109 10.14 25.35 -13.49
C CYS A 109 11.20 26.29 -12.89
N VAL A 110 12.39 26.34 -13.51
CA VAL A 110 13.51 27.15 -13.01
C VAL A 110 14.04 28.04 -14.10
N LYS A 111 14.36 29.29 -13.74
CA LYS A 111 15.01 30.27 -14.62
C LYS A 111 16.47 30.41 -14.23
N GLY A 112 17.37 30.24 -15.20
CA GLY A 112 18.81 30.34 -14.99
C GLY A 112 19.33 31.79 -14.88
N PRO A 113 20.63 31.97 -14.61
CA PRO A 113 21.64 30.95 -14.34
C PRO A 113 21.61 30.45 -12.88
N GLY A 114 21.88 29.16 -12.66
CA GLY A 114 21.84 28.55 -11.32
C GLY A 114 21.88 27.02 -11.32
N CYS A 115 22.08 26.43 -10.14
CA CYS A 115 22.00 24.98 -9.96
C CYS A 115 20.56 24.58 -9.64
N VAL A 116 20.04 23.57 -10.33
CA VAL A 116 18.74 22.96 -10.12
C VAL A 116 18.90 21.74 -9.23
N THR A 117 18.20 21.75 -8.10
CA THR A 117 18.21 20.67 -7.11
C THR A 117 16.82 20.06 -6.95
N ALA A 118 16.73 18.94 -6.23
CA ALA A 118 15.44 18.31 -5.92
C ALA A 118 14.48 19.27 -5.17
N GLN A 119 14.98 20.25 -4.44
CA GLN A 119 14.14 21.27 -3.80
C GLN A 119 13.31 22.09 -4.79
N ASP A 120 13.77 22.26 -6.02
CA ASP A 120 13.12 23.08 -7.04
C ASP A 120 11.96 22.36 -7.76
N ILE A 121 11.68 21.10 -7.37
CA ILE A 121 10.56 20.33 -7.89
C ILE A 121 9.27 20.83 -7.23
N ILE A 122 8.33 21.26 -8.07
CA ILE A 122 6.95 21.58 -7.67
C ILE A 122 6.20 20.25 -7.54
N LEU A 123 6.02 19.83 -6.29
CA LEU A 123 5.34 18.59 -5.93
C LEU A 123 3.86 18.81 -5.60
N PRO A 124 3.02 17.79 -5.78
CA PRO A 124 1.70 17.76 -5.17
C PRO A 124 1.80 17.66 -3.64
N PRO A 125 0.78 18.14 -2.89
CA PRO A 125 0.84 18.25 -1.41
C PRO A 125 0.98 16.91 -0.67
N SER A 126 0.78 15.78 -1.35
CA SER A 126 0.86 14.43 -0.79
C SER A 126 2.21 13.75 -0.97
N VAL A 127 3.14 14.37 -1.70
CA VAL A 127 4.46 13.82 -2.00
C VAL A 127 5.52 14.65 -1.29
N GLU A 128 6.43 13.96 -0.61
CA GLU A 128 7.56 14.54 0.10
C GLU A 128 8.88 14.04 -0.51
N ILE A 129 9.84 14.95 -0.69
CA ILE A 129 11.22 14.58 -1.02
C ILE A 129 11.98 14.35 0.27
N ILE A 130 12.69 13.22 0.34
CA ILE A 130 13.53 12.89 1.50
C ILE A 130 14.86 13.62 1.48
N ASP A 131 15.44 13.80 0.28
CA ASP A 131 16.69 14.50 0.10
C ASP A 131 16.61 15.63 -0.93
N ASN A 132 16.46 16.83 -0.39
CA ASN A 132 16.35 18.06 -1.16
C ASN A 132 17.68 18.48 -1.83
N THR A 133 18.81 17.86 -1.46
CA THR A 133 20.14 18.26 -1.94
C THR A 133 20.58 17.53 -3.21
N GLN A 134 19.79 16.58 -3.72
CA GLN A 134 20.12 15.90 -4.98
C GLN A 134 20.25 16.93 -6.10
N HIS A 135 21.40 16.92 -6.75
CA HIS A 135 21.65 17.71 -7.93
C HIS A 135 20.90 17.11 -9.13
N ILE A 136 20.25 17.98 -9.94
CA ILE A 136 19.53 17.58 -11.15
C ILE A 136 20.27 18.09 -12.38
N ALA A 137 20.51 19.40 -12.45
CA ALA A 137 21.12 20.07 -13.59
C ALA A 137 21.74 21.43 -13.20
N SER A 138 22.63 21.96 -14.02
CA SER A 138 23.30 23.26 -13.85
C SER A 138 23.05 24.14 -15.08
N LEU A 139 22.36 25.26 -14.87
CA LEU A 139 22.02 26.24 -15.91
C LEU A 139 23.14 27.30 -16.00
N ARG A 140 23.87 27.31 -17.12
CA ARG A 140 24.98 28.26 -17.37
C ARG A 140 24.49 29.58 -17.96
N GLU A 141 23.43 29.54 -18.75
CA GLU A 141 22.83 30.68 -19.43
C GLU A 141 21.45 31.02 -18.82
N PRO A 142 20.92 32.23 -19.03
CA PRO A 142 19.58 32.62 -18.57
C PRO A 142 18.49 31.92 -19.39
N ILE A 143 18.31 30.63 -19.14
CA ILE A 143 17.39 29.75 -19.84
C ILE A 143 16.28 29.31 -18.90
N ASP A 144 15.07 29.24 -19.44
CA ASP A 144 13.90 28.70 -18.77
C ASP A 144 13.85 27.19 -18.98
N LEU A 145 14.10 26.43 -17.89
CA LEU A 145 13.98 24.99 -17.85
C LEU A 145 12.59 24.59 -17.38
N HIS A 146 11.87 23.87 -18.24
CA HIS A 146 10.56 23.30 -17.95
C HIS A 146 10.55 21.79 -18.22
N ILE A 147 10.33 21.02 -17.15
CA ILE A 147 10.21 19.56 -17.20
C ILE A 147 8.93 19.16 -16.45
N GLY A 148 8.00 18.51 -17.13
CA GLY A 148 6.89 17.81 -16.49
C GLY A 148 7.33 16.43 -16.03
N LEU A 149 6.89 15.99 -14.87
CA LEU A 149 7.27 14.71 -14.26
C LEU A 149 6.00 13.94 -13.91
N GLU A 150 6.02 12.63 -14.10
CA GLU A 150 4.97 11.75 -13.58
C GLU A 150 5.53 10.86 -12.49
N ILE A 151 4.92 10.94 -11.31
CA ILE A 151 5.26 10.17 -10.12
C ILE A 151 4.24 9.04 -9.99
N GLU A 152 4.72 7.82 -9.79
CA GLU A 152 3.89 6.63 -9.61
C GLU A 152 4.30 5.93 -8.32
N ARG A 153 3.32 5.30 -7.67
CA ARG A 153 3.54 4.37 -6.56
C ARG A 153 3.23 2.96 -7.03
N ASN A 154 4.22 2.08 -6.98
CA ASN A 154 4.09 0.70 -7.45
C ASN A 154 5.01 -0.24 -6.65
N ARG A 155 5.11 -1.51 -7.04
CA ARG A 155 5.95 -2.54 -6.40
C ARG A 155 7.06 -3.01 -7.33
N GLY A 156 8.19 -3.37 -6.73
CA GLY A 156 9.30 -4.03 -7.42
C GLY A 156 9.98 -3.16 -8.48
N TYR A 157 10.50 -3.83 -9.51
CA TYR A 157 11.16 -3.19 -10.65
C TYR A 157 10.28 -3.28 -11.88
N CYS A 158 9.87 -2.13 -12.43
CA CYS A 158 9.13 -2.10 -13.68
C CYS A 158 10.03 -1.51 -14.76
N MET A 159 10.55 -2.37 -15.64
CA MET A 159 11.19 -1.92 -16.87
C MET A 159 10.08 -1.56 -17.85
N LYS A 160 9.81 -0.25 -18.02
CA LYS A 160 8.92 0.19 -19.09
C LYS A 160 9.73 0.11 -20.39
N PRO A 161 9.26 -0.59 -21.44
CA PRO A 161 9.93 -0.53 -22.73
C PRO A 161 9.97 0.93 -23.18
N PRO A 162 11.03 1.36 -23.90
CA PRO A 162 11.15 2.72 -24.41
C PRO A 162 10.06 2.93 -25.46
N LYS A 163 8.86 3.27 -25.01
CA LYS A 163 7.83 3.83 -25.87
C LYS A 163 8.23 5.27 -26.03
N ASN A 164 8.79 5.60 -27.19
CA ASN A 164 8.81 6.97 -27.67
C ASN A 164 7.35 7.39 -27.85
N PHE A 165 6.77 7.98 -26.82
CA PHE A 165 5.50 8.67 -26.98
C PHE A 165 5.80 9.82 -27.94
N GLN A 166 4.99 9.95 -29.00
CA GLN A 166 5.13 11.03 -29.99
C GLN A 166 5.03 12.45 -29.39
N ASP A 167 4.78 12.54 -28.09
CA ASP A 167 4.50 13.73 -27.29
C ASP A 167 5.75 14.27 -26.53
N GLY A 168 6.96 13.79 -26.85
CA GLY A 168 8.21 14.29 -26.23
C GLY A 168 8.39 13.89 -24.76
N SER A 169 7.83 12.73 -24.36
CA SER A 169 8.00 12.17 -23.02
C SER A 169 8.98 11.00 -23.02
N TYR A 170 9.85 10.99 -22.02
CA TYR A 170 10.87 9.97 -21.77
C TYR A 170 10.43 9.09 -20.61
N SER A 171 10.59 7.77 -20.76
CA SER A 171 10.39 6.82 -19.66
C SER A 171 11.65 6.69 -18.84
N ILE A 172 11.51 6.79 -17.52
CA ILE A 172 12.59 6.53 -16.56
C ILE A 172 12.37 5.12 -16.01
N ASP A 173 13.46 4.36 -15.90
CA ASP A 173 13.46 3.06 -15.24
C ASP A 173 13.07 3.21 -13.77
N ALA A 174 11.86 2.76 -13.46
CA ALA A 174 11.25 2.97 -12.17
C ALA A 174 11.67 1.88 -11.17
N VAL A 175 12.46 2.28 -10.16
CA VAL A 175 12.86 1.42 -9.04
C VAL A 175 11.94 1.70 -7.86
N PHE A 176 10.90 0.89 -7.69
CA PHE A 176 9.93 1.04 -6.58
C PHE A 176 10.35 0.27 -5.32
N MET A 177 11.65 0.13 -5.08
CA MET A 177 12.19 -0.69 -3.99
C MET A 177 12.81 0.20 -2.90
N PRO A 178 12.07 0.55 -1.83
CA PRO A 178 12.59 1.41 -0.76
C PRO A 178 13.55 0.68 0.19
N VAL A 179 13.46 -0.65 0.28
CA VAL A 179 14.42 -1.48 1.03
C VAL A 179 15.61 -1.81 0.13
N ARG A 180 16.80 -1.36 0.54
CA ARG A 180 18.05 -1.60 -0.19
C ARG A 180 18.64 -2.97 0.12
N ASN A 181 18.57 -3.38 1.39
CA ASN A 181 19.08 -4.67 1.82
C ASN A 181 18.28 -5.19 3.02
N ALA A 182 18.19 -6.50 3.13
CA ALA A 182 17.60 -7.20 4.27
C ALA A 182 18.41 -8.47 4.54
N ASN A 183 18.90 -8.60 5.76
CA ASN A 183 19.65 -9.75 6.25
C ASN A 183 18.90 -10.40 7.42
N HIS A 184 19.09 -11.70 7.59
CA HIS A 184 18.58 -12.41 8.75
C HIS A 184 19.66 -13.33 9.31
N SER A 185 19.72 -13.43 10.63
CA SER A 185 20.58 -14.39 11.31
C SER A 185 19.79 -15.11 12.39
N VAL A 186 20.07 -16.40 12.55
CA VAL A 186 19.41 -17.26 13.53
C VAL A 186 20.42 -17.63 14.61
N HIS A 187 20.02 -17.45 15.87
CA HIS A 187 20.80 -17.87 17.02
C HIS A 187 20.03 -18.91 17.82
N SER A 188 20.57 -20.11 17.93
CA SER A 188 20.00 -21.18 18.75
C SER A 188 20.55 -21.12 20.17
N TYR A 189 19.67 -21.23 21.17
CA TYR A 189 20.02 -21.25 22.59
C TYR A 189 19.17 -22.27 23.33
N GLY A 190 19.69 -22.81 24.44
CA GLY A 190 19.03 -23.83 25.24
C GLY A 190 19.94 -25.01 25.54
N ASN A 191 19.71 -25.66 26.69
CA ASN A 191 20.49 -26.82 27.15
C ASN A 191 19.63 -28.09 27.03
N GLY A 192 20.13 -29.14 26.36
CA GLY A 192 19.42 -30.41 26.18
C GLY A 192 18.49 -30.47 24.95
N ASN A 193 17.31 -31.09 25.11
CA ASN A 193 16.36 -31.39 24.01
C ASN A 193 15.44 -30.22 23.60
N GLU A 194 15.33 -29.16 24.41
CA GLU A 194 14.52 -27.97 24.11
C GLU A 194 15.38 -26.83 23.55
N LYS A 195 15.84 -26.97 22.30
CA LYS A 195 16.56 -25.90 21.60
C LYS A 195 15.57 -24.85 21.10
N GLN A 196 15.72 -23.62 21.57
CA GLN A 196 14.97 -22.45 21.11
C GLN A 196 15.83 -21.63 20.16
N GLU A 197 15.17 -20.87 19.29
CA GLU A 197 15.81 -19.99 18.33
C GLU A 197 15.40 -18.54 18.57
N ILE A 198 16.32 -17.65 18.22
CA ILE A 198 16.14 -16.21 18.13
C ILE A 198 16.41 -15.83 16.69
N LEU A 199 15.46 -15.13 16.07
CA LEU A 199 15.64 -14.53 14.76
C LEU A 199 16.08 -13.08 14.94
N PHE A 200 17.18 -12.71 14.30
CA PHE A 200 17.59 -11.33 14.11
C PHE A 200 17.30 -10.93 12.67
N LEU A 201 16.61 -9.80 12.49
CA LEU A 201 16.35 -9.19 11.19
C LEU A 201 17.07 -7.86 11.13
N GLU A 202 17.84 -7.65 10.06
CA GLU A 202 18.56 -6.41 9.79
C GLU A 202 18.04 -5.82 8.49
N ILE A 203 17.61 -4.57 8.52
CA ILE A 203 16.92 -3.92 7.40
C ILE A 203 17.58 -2.58 7.12
N TRP A 204 17.91 -2.33 5.86
CA TRP A 204 18.44 -1.06 5.36
C TRP A 204 17.46 -0.45 4.35
N THR A 205 16.98 0.77 4.61
CA THR A 205 16.04 1.49 3.73
C THR A 205 16.64 2.78 3.19
N ASN A 206 16.08 3.29 2.09
CA ASN A 206 16.51 4.50 1.42
C ASN A 206 16.00 5.81 2.05
N GLY A 207 15.35 5.75 3.23
CA GLY A 207 14.77 6.90 3.93
C GLY A 207 13.30 7.19 3.61
N SER A 208 12.74 6.67 2.51
CA SER A 208 11.30 6.82 2.17
C SER A 208 10.39 6.14 3.19
N LEU A 209 10.82 4.98 3.68
CA LEU A 209 10.17 4.21 4.74
C LEU A 209 11.17 3.96 5.88
N THR A 210 10.69 4.03 7.11
CA THR A 210 11.51 3.58 8.25
C THR A 210 11.61 2.05 8.26
N PRO A 211 12.71 1.46 8.78
CA PRO A 211 12.84 0.02 8.90
C PRO A 211 11.69 -0.65 9.66
N LYS A 212 11.10 0.06 10.63
CA LYS A 212 9.93 -0.40 11.39
C LYS A 212 8.66 -0.42 10.55
N GLU A 213 8.39 0.66 9.80
CA GLU A 213 7.25 0.70 8.86
C GLU A 213 7.39 -0.38 7.78
N ALA A 214 8.59 -0.55 7.22
CA ALA A 214 8.88 -1.60 6.24
C ALA A 214 8.59 -3.00 6.81
N LEU A 215 8.99 -3.27 8.06
CA LEU A 215 8.69 -4.52 8.75
C LEU A 215 7.17 -4.75 8.89
N HIS A 216 6.41 -3.71 9.23
CA HIS A 216 4.95 -3.78 9.35
C HIS A 216 4.27 -4.02 7.99
N GLU A 217 4.69 -3.31 6.94
CA GLU A 217 4.14 -3.48 5.59
C GLU A 217 4.44 -4.88 5.03
N ALA A 218 5.68 -5.35 5.16
CA ALA A 218 6.06 -6.71 4.76
C ALA A 218 5.27 -7.78 5.52
N SER A 219 5.08 -7.61 6.83
CA SER A 219 4.28 -8.54 7.65
C SER A 219 2.83 -8.59 7.18
N ARG A 220 2.23 -7.43 6.89
CA ARG A 220 0.86 -7.33 6.37
C ARG A 220 0.73 -8.04 5.03
N ASN A 221 1.66 -7.78 4.10
CA ASN A 221 1.66 -8.41 2.78
C ASN A 221 1.77 -9.93 2.88
N LEU A 222 2.64 -10.45 3.76
CA LEU A 222 2.73 -11.89 4.00
C LEU A 222 1.44 -12.48 4.58
N ILE A 223 0.82 -11.81 5.56
CA ILE A 223 -0.45 -12.27 6.12
C ILE A 223 -1.53 -12.30 5.02
N ASP A 224 -1.62 -11.24 4.22
CA ASP A 224 -2.60 -11.15 3.13
C ASP A 224 -2.43 -12.29 2.10
N LEU A 225 -1.20 -12.78 1.86
CA LEU A 225 -0.94 -13.97 1.03
C LEU A 225 -1.45 -15.28 1.65
N PHE A 226 -1.48 -15.38 2.98
CA PHE A 226 -1.95 -16.58 3.68
C PHE A 226 -3.46 -16.59 3.94
N ILE A 227 -4.14 -15.43 3.88
CA ILE A 227 -5.59 -15.33 4.09
C ILE A 227 -6.41 -16.30 3.21
N PRO A 228 -6.14 -16.46 1.90
CA PRO A 228 -6.92 -17.39 1.06
C PRO A 228 -6.87 -18.83 1.55
N PHE A 229 -5.72 -19.29 2.07
CA PHE A 229 -5.58 -20.64 2.61
C PHE A 229 -6.36 -20.85 3.90
N LEU A 230 -6.64 -19.78 4.66
CA LEU A 230 -7.47 -19.83 5.87
C LEU A 230 -8.97 -19.90 5.55
N HIS A 231 -9.39 -19.44 4.36
CA HIS A 231 -10.78 -19.42 3.94
C HIS A 231 -11.20 -20.64 3.10
N ALA A 232 -10.24 -21.43 2.61
CA ALA A 232 -10.49 -22.54 1.70
C ALA A 232 -11.17 -23.77 2.33
N GLU A 233 -11.43 -23.77 3.64
CA GLU A 233 -12.03 -24.92 4.35
C GLU A 233 -13.55 -24.79 4.60
N GLU A 234 -14.20 -23.69 4.21
CA GLU A 234 -15.64 -23.50 4.46
C GLU A 234 -16.56 -24.04 3.34
N GLU A 235 -16.02 -24.57 2.23
CA GLU A 235 -16.82 -25.25 1.21
C GLU A 235 -16.87 -26.78 1.46
N ASN A 236 -17.90 -27.18 2.20
CA ASN A 236 -18.50 -28.52 2.28
C ASN A 236 -17.70 -29.64 2.96
N PHE A 237 -17.75 -29.67 4.31
CA PHE A 237 -17.91 -30.94 5.02
C PHE A 237 -19.18 -30.89 5.86
N HIS A 238 -20.27 -31.44 5.32
CA HIS A 238 -21.36 -31.99 6.13
C HIS A 238 -20.81 -33.20 6.90
N LEU A 239 -20.04 -32.95 7.96
CA LEU A 239 -19.75 -33.96 8.97
C LEU A 239 -20.67 -33.72 10.15
N GLU A 240 -21.49 -34.72 10.41
CA GLU A 240 -22.55 -34.74 11.39
C GLU A 240 -22.08 -34.26 12.76
N LYS A 241 -22.99 -33.57 13.43
CA LYS A 241 -22.92 -33.09 14.81
C LYS A 241 -22.20 -34.09 15.71
N ASN A 242 -20.97 -33.78 16.11
CA ASN A 242 -20.44 -34.23 17.38
C ASN A 242 -19.77 -33.06 18.11
N GLN A 243 -20.26 -32.87 19.33
CA GLN A 243 -19.94 -31.78 20.23
C GLN A 243 -18.48 -31.89 20.65
N HIS A 244 -17.64 -30.95 20.22
CA HIS A 244 -16.56 -30.29 20.97
C HIS A 244 -15.83 -29.34 20.03
N LYS A 245 -16.40 -28.15 19.82
CA LYS A 245 -15.67 -27.03 19.23
C LYS A 245 -14.60 -26.60 20.23
N ILE A 246 -13.39 -27.12 20.08
CA ILE A 246 -12.20 -26.49 20.65
C ILE A 246 -12.04 -25.18 19.89
N THR A 247 -12.45 -24.07 20.49
CA THR A 247 -12.18 -22.73 19.99
C THR A 247 -10.67 -22.52 20.02
N LEU A 248 -10.01 -22.83 18.90
CA LEU A 248 -8.60 -22.47 18.70
C LEU A 248 -8.47 -20.94 18.71
N PRO A 249 -7.44 -20.36 19.35
CA PRO A 249 -7.25 -18.90 19.43
C PRO A 249 -7.10 -18.18 18.08
N LEU A 250 -6.92 -18.94 17.00
CA LEU A 250 -6.76 -18.46 15.62
C LEU A 250 -7.95 -17.60 15.15
N PHE A 251 -9.17 -17.90 15.62
CA PHE A 251 -10.38 -17.16 15.25
C PHE A 251 -10.47 -15.74 15.84
N ALA A 252 -9.73 -15.43 16.91
CA ALA A 252 -9.75 -14.08 17.51
C ALA A 252 -8.96 -13.04 16.68
N PHE A 253 -7.94 -13.48 15.94
CA PHE A 253 -7.15 -12.61 15.06
C PHE A 253 -7.96 -12.20 13.82
N HIS A 254 -8.73 -13.15 13.29
CA HIS A 254 -9.65 -12.94 12.18
C HIS A 254 -10.77 -11.94 12.54
N ASP A 255 -11.31 -12.03 13.75
CA ASP A 255 -12.35 -11.12 14.24
C ASP A 255 -11.81 -9.68 14.44
N ARG A 256 -10.56 -9.51 14.89
CA ARG A 256 -9.92 -8.18 14.99
C ARG A 256 -9.61 -7.55 13.63
N LEU A 257 -9.07 -8.32 12.68
CA LEU A 257 -8.78 -7.83 11.32
C LEU A 257 -10.06 -7.54 10.53
N ALA A 258 -11.09 -8.39 10.68
CA ALA A 258 -12.41 -8.15 10.10
C ALA A 258 -13.08 -6.90 10.71
N LYS A 259 -12.94 -6.66 12.02
CA LYS A 259 -13.43 -5.42 12.67
C LYS A 259 -12.71 -4.17 12.15
N LEU A 260 -11.40 -4.22 11.94
CA LEU A 260 -10.63 -3.10 11.36
C LEU A 260 -11.05 -2.79 9.92
N ARG A 261 -11.22 -3.81 9.06
CA ARG A 261 -11.73 -3.64 7.69
C ARG A 261 -13.19 -3.16 7.67
N LYS A 262 -14.04 -3.63 8.59
CA LYS A 262 -15.42 -3.12 8.74
C LYS A 262 -15.40 -1.64 9.11
N ASN A 263 -14.63 -1.24 10.13
CA ASN A 263 -14.56 0.15 10.56
C ASN A 263 -14.12 1.10 9.44
N GLN A 264 -13.10 0.74 8.64
CA GLN A 264 -12.67 1.57 7.51
C GLN A 264 -13.72 1.65 6.38
N LYS A 265 -14.42 0.55 6.07
CA LYS A 265 -15.53 0.54 5.11
C LYS A 265 -16.73 1.33 5.61
N GLU A 266 -17.06 1.24 6.89
CA GLU A 266 -18.13 2.03 7.53
C GLU A 266 -17.80 3.53 7.48
N ILE A 267 -16.54 3.93 7.71
CA ILE A 267 -16.10 5.32 7.62
C ILE A 267 -16.26 5.85 6.18
N ALA A 268 -15.85 5.05 5.18
CA ALA A 268 -15.98 5.43 3.77
C ALA A 268 -17.44 5.47 3.28
N LEU A 269 -18.34 4.66 3.84
CA LEU A 269 -19.76 4.67 3.50
C LEU A 269 -20.53 5.82 4.17
N LYS A 270 -20.07 6.28 5.35
CA LYS A 270 -20.64 7.46 6.02
C LYS A 270 -20.29 8.78 5.33
N SER A 271 -19.15 8.84 4.62
CA SER A 271 -18.69 10.07 3.96
C SER A 271 -19.27 10.31 2.56
N ILE A 272 -19.97 9.33 1.97
CA ILE A 272 -20.59 9.47 0.65
C ILE A 272 -22.03 9.95 0.83
N PHE A 273 -22.27 11.19 0.41
CA PHE A 273 -23.60 11.79 0.37
C PHE A 273 -24.37 11.34 -0.86
N ILE A 274 -25.69 11.29 -0.74
CA ILE A 274 -26.57 10.86 -1.83
C ILE A 274 -26.51 11.82 -3.03
N ASP A 275 -26.12 13.08 -2.81
CA ASP A 275 -25.89 14.10 -3.84
C ASP A 275 -24.82 13.72 -4.87
N GLN A 276 -23.90 12.82 -4.50
CA GLN A 276 -22.81 12.35 -5.36
C GLN A 276 -23.20 11.15 -6.24
N LEU A 277 -24.32 10.48 -5.93
CA LEU A 277 -24.87 9.43 -6.76
C LEU A 277 -25.70 10.09 -7.88
N GLU A 278 -25.48 9.72 -9.14
CA GLU A 278 -26.26 10.21 -10.30
C GLU A 278 -27.70 9.65 -10.30
N LEU A 279 -28.46 9.95 -9.25
CA LEU A 279 -29.84 9.51 -9.07
C LEU A 279 -30.80 10.43 -9.84
N ALA A 280 -31.89 9.84 -10.33
CA ALA A 280 -32.97 10.62 -10.91
C ALA A 280 -33.51 11.64 -9.88
N PRO A 281 -33.81 12.90 -10.29
CA PRO A 281 -34.22 13.97 -9.37
C PRO A 281 -35.42 13.61 -8.48
N LYS A 282 -36.32 12.76 -9.00
CA LYS A 282 -37.46 12.23 -8.26
C LYS A 282 -37.03 11.31 -7.10
N ILE A 283 -36.11 10.38 -7.36
CA ILE A 283 -35.59 9.42 -6.36
C ILE A 283 -34.82 10.18 -5.27
N TYR A 284 -33.98 11.13 -5.69
CA TYR A 284 -33.23 12.00 -4.80
C TYR A 284 -34.15 12.75 -3.81
N ASN A 285 -35.21 13.38 -4.32
CA ASN A 285 -36.15 14.13 -3.48
C ASN A 285 -36.95 13.24 -2.52
N CYS A 286 -37.30 12.02 -2.93
CA CYS A 286 -37.97 11.05 -2.07
C CYS A 286 -37.05 10.56 -0.92
N LEU A 287 -35.78 10.29 -1.22
CA LEU A 287 -34.79 9.89 -0.20
C LEU A 287 -34.51 11.03 0.80
N LYS A 288 -34.40 12.26 0.31
CA LYS A 288 -34.19 13.45 1.14
C LYS A 288 -35.36 13.75 2.07
N ARG A 289 -36.61 13.57 1.61
CA ARG A 289 -37.83 13.69 2.44
C ARG A 289 -37.91 12.63 3.53
N SER A 290 -37.26 11.49 3.33
CA SER A 290 -37.22 10.37 4.28
C SER A 290 -36.03 10.45 5.25
N ASN A 291 -35.36 11.62 5.33
CA ASN A 291 -34.16 11.86 6.14
C ASN A 291 -32.97 10.92 5.82
N ILE A 292 -32.90 10.40 4.60
CA ILE A 292 -31.75 9.60 4.14
C ILE A 292 -30.82 10.54 3.40
N HIS A 293 -29.65 10.83 3.96
CA HIS A 293 -28.68 11.78 3.41
C HIS A 293 -27.36 11.14 3.00
N THR A 294 -27.01 10.00 3.61
CA THR A 294 -25.78 9.27 3.34
C THR A 294 -26.04 7.88 2.78
N LEU A 295 -25.05 7.35 2.04
CA LEU A 295 -25.11 5.99 1.52
C LEU A 295 -25.20 4.94 2.64
N TRP A 296 -24.66 5.23 3.81
CA TRP A 296 -24.76 4.40 5.01
C TRP A 296 -26.21 4.28 5.50
N ASP A 297 -26.96 5.38 5.53
CA ASP A 297 -28.37 5.38 5.94
C ASP A 297 -29.23 4.59 4.96
N LEU A 298 -28.92 4.67 3.67
CA LEU A 298 -29.60 3.91 2.62
C LEU A 298 -29.37 2.40 2.78
N LEU A 299 -28.14 1.98 3.10
CA LEU A 299 -27.78 0.57 3.30
C LEU A 299 -28.33 -0.04 4.60
N LYS A 300 -28.67 0.80 5.59
CA LYS A 300 -29.26 0.35 6.86
C LYS A 300 -30.74 0.00 6.72
N ASN A 301 -31.44 0.62 5.75
CA ASN A 301 -32.86 0.38 5.52
C ASN A 301 -33.06 -0.87 4.65
N SER A 302 -34.00 -1.72 5.05
CA SER A 302 -34.36 -2.90 4.27
C SER A 302 -35.16 -2.51 3.03
N GLN A 303 -35.21 -3.38 2.01
CA GLN A 303 -36.00 -3.15 0.80
C GLN A 303 -37.48 -2.89 1.13
N GLU A 304 -38.00 -3.54 2.17
CA GLU A 304 -39.38 -3.38 2.65
C GLU A 304 -39.61 -1.98 3.26
N ASP A 305 -38.60 -1.40 3.90
CA ASP A 305 -38.70 -0.05 4.48
C ASP A 305 -38.58 1.05 3.42
N LEU A 306 -37.81 0.81 2.35
CA LEU A 306 -37.74 1.72 1.21
C LEU A 306 -39.06 1.74 0.41
N MET A 307 -39.79 0.64 0.40
CA MET A 307 -41.11 0.55 -0.25
C MET A 307 -42.22 1.26 0.55
N LYS A 308 -42.00 1.57 1.84
CA LYS A 308 -42.94 2.35 2.67
C LYS A 308 -42.83 3.86 2.43
N ILE A 309 -41.80 4.31 1.70
CA ILE A 309 -41.61 5.72 1.36
C ILE A 309 -42.69 6.13 0.34
N GLU A 310 -43.39 7.22 0.63
CA GLU A 310 -44.43 7.72 -0.27
C GLU A 310 -43.87 8.03 -1.66
N HIS A 311 -44.55 7.54 -2.71
CA HIS A 311 -44.22 7.72 -4.13
C HIS A 311 -43.03 6.92 -4.68
N PHE A 312 -42.50 5.95 -3.92
CA PHE A 312 -41.47 5.01 -4.41
C PHE A 312 -42.09 3.85 -5.22
N ARG A 313 -41.54 3.56 -6.41
CA ARG A 313 -41.92 2.38 -7.22
C ARG A 313 -40.87 1.28 -7.12
N ILE A 314 -41.28 0.05 -7.42
CA ILE A 314 -40.39 -1.14 -7.48
C ILE A 314 -39.24 -0.91 -8.49
N GLU A 315 -39.51 -0.16 -9.56
CA GLU A 315 -38.54 0.20 -10.59
C GLU A 315 -37.46 1.15 -10.05
N ASP A 316 -37.82 2.10 -9.20
CA ASP A 316 -36.90 3.05 -8.58
C ASP A 316 -35.93 2.33 -7.62
N VAL A 317 -36.44 1.34 -6.88
CA VAL A 317 -35.63 0.46 -6.02
C VAL A 317 -34.63 -0.36 -6.84
N LYS A 318 -35.08 -0.97 -7.95
CA LYS A 318 -34.19 -1.70 -8.86
C LYS A 318 -33.11 -0.80 -9.47
N HIS A 319 -33.47 0.43 -9.81
CA HIS A 319 -32.53 1.42 -10.36
C HIS A 319 -31.44 1.80 -9.35
N ILE A 320 -31.82 2.06 -8.09
CA ILE A 320 -30.87 2.31 -6.99
C ILE A 320 -29.93 1.12 -6.80
N PHE A 321 -30.46 -0.10 -6.70
CA PHE A 321 -29.61 -1.30 -6.56
C PHE A 321 -28.73 -1.54 -7.79
N GLY A 322 -29.18 -1.17 -8.98
CA GLY A 322 -28.39 -1.19 -10.21
C GLY A 322 -27.18 -0.27 -10.13
N ILE A 323 -27.39 1.00 -9.78
CA ILE A 323 -26.31 2.00 -9.63
C ILE A 323 -25.32 1.58 -8.55
N LEU A 324 -25.80 1.11 -7.39
CA LEU A 324 -24.94 0.64 -6.30
C LEU A 324 -24.09 -0.57 -6.67
N LYS A 325 -24.59 -1.42 -7.59
CA LYS A 325 -23.88 -2.60 -8.08
C LYS A 325 -22.88 -2.24 -9.18
N ILE A 326 -23.13 -1.18 -9.94
CA ILE A 326 -22.29 -0.70 -11.06
C ILE A 326 -21.13 0.17 -10.55
N GLU A 327 -21.37 1.11 -9.64
CA GLU A 327 -20.32 1.98 -9.11
C GLU A 327 -19.32 1.25 -8.19
N LYS A 328 -19.70 0.08 -7.66
CA LYS A 328 -18.85 -0.71 -6.77
C LYS A 328 -18.72 -2.14 -7.27
N HIS A 329 -17.75 -2.35 -8.16
CA HIS A 329 -17.09 -3.65 -8.31
C HIS A 329 -16.50 -4.07 -6.94
N PHE A 330 -17.31 -4.68 -6.07
CA PHE A 330 -16.95 -5.72 -5.09
C PHE A 330 -18.18 -6.10 -4.24
N THR A 331 -18.67 -7.31 -4.49
CA THR A 331 -19.33 -8.25 -3.58
C THR A 331 -19.84 -7.67 -2.24
N ILE A 332 -20.96 -6.95 -2.28
CA ILE A 332 -21.83 -6.84 -1.10
C ILE A 332 -22.70 -8.09 -1.13
N ASN A 333 -22.36 -9.09 -0.33
CA ASN A 333 -23.33 -10.11 0.06
C ASN A 333 -24.39 -9.40 0.91
N LEU A 334 -25.41 -8.86 0.24
CA LEU A 334 -26.66 -8.47 0.89
C LEU A 334 -27.24 -9.74 1.54
N PRO A 335 -27.83 -9.63 2.75
CA PRO A 335 -28.48 -10.76 3.39
C PRO A 335 -29.55 -11.28 2.44
N LYS A 336 -29.31 -12.45 1.84
CA LYS A 336 -30.33 -13.22 1.13
C LYS A 336 -31.35 -13.68 2.16
N ASN A 337 -32.38 -12.88 2.37
CA ASN A 337 -33.64 -13.26 3.02
C ASN A 337 -34.72 -12.46 2.30
N LYS A 338 -35.82 -12.98 1.77
CA LYS A 338 -36.37 -14.30 1.45
C LYS A 338 -37.30 -13.99 0.25
N PHE A 339 -37.69 -15.00 -0.53
CA PHE A 339 -38.65 -14.83 -1.63
C PHE A 339 -39.91 -14.07 -1.22
#